data_AF-A0A894J8T9-F1
#
_entry.id   AF-A0A894J8T9-F1
#
_cell.length_a   1.000
_cell.length_b   1.000
_cell.length_c   1.000
_cell.angle_alpha   90.00
_cell.angle_beta   90.00
_cell.angle_gamma   90.00
#
_symmetry.space_group_name_H-M   'P 1'
#
loop_
_entity.id
_entity.type
_entity.pdbx_description
1 polymer ?
#
loop_
_entity_poly.entity_id
_entity_poly.type
_entity_poly.pdbx_seq_one_letter_code
_entity_poly.pdbx_strand_id
1 'polypeptide(L)'
;SIDEIGTKAIGQKIGQNGLEADVDKNTSLLAGAYAIAALITEKLNGLNSEELKDKIDEAKKCSVAFTTKLKNERAQLGVNAGAATDAHAKNAILKTDQGDRGVKELKDLIKSVEDL
;
A
#
# COMPACT_ATOMS: atom_id res chain seq x y z
N SER A 1 -7.61 4.11 3.07
CA SER A 1 -7.83 3.78 1.64
C SER A 1 -7.04 2.56 1.17
N ILE A 2 -5.73 2.48 1.40
CA ILE A 2 -4.93 1.31 0.96
C ILE A 2 -5.46 0.01 1.57
N ASP A 3 -5.87 0.02 2.84
CA ASP A 3 -6.49 -1.13 3.50
C ASP A 3 -7.76 -1.65 2.81
N GLU A 4 -8.64 -0.72 2.40
CA GLU A 4 -9.86 -1.05 1.66
C GLU A 4 -9.54 -1.68 0.30
N ILE A 5 -8.54 -1.14 -0.40
CA ILE A 5 -8.03 -1.69 -1.66
C ILE A 5 -7.49 -3.11 -1.45
N GLY A 6 -6.62 -3.30 -0.44
CA GLY A 6 -6.02 -4.60 -0.13
C GLY A 6 -7.04 -5.64 0.29
N THR A 7 -8.08 -5.24 1.02
CA THR A 7 -9.13 -6.13 1.52
C THR A 7 -10.15 -6.50 0.45
N LYS A 8 -10.56 -5.54 -0.39
CA LYS A 8 -11.74 -5.72 -1.27
C LYS A 8 -11.40 -5.88 -2.74
N ALA A 9 -10.32 -5.29 -3.24
CA ALA A 9 -10.12 -5.13 -4.68
C ALA A 9 -9.04 -6.03 -5.29
N ILE A 10 -8.26 -6.75 -4.48
CA ILE A 10 -7.28 -7.73 -4.98
C ILE A 10 -8.00 -8.88 -5.69
N GLY A 11 -7.56 -9.18 -6.91
CA GLY A 11 -8.11 -10.26 -7.74
C GLY A 11 -9.57 -9.99 -8.12
N GLN A 12 -9.98 -8.72 -8.20
CA GLN A 12 -11.34 -8.33 -8.56
C GLN A 12 -11.38 -7.45 -9.81
N LYS A 13 -12.52 -7.50 -10.50
CA LYS A 13 -12.98 -6.52 -11.49
C LYS A 13 -14.36 -6.00 -11.08
N ILE A 14 -14.81 -4.94 -11.76
CA ILE A 14 -16.21 -4.52 -11.70
C ILE A 14 -17.00 -5.38 -12.70
N GLY A 15 -18.00 -6.10 -12.19
CA GLY A 15 -18.97 -6.87 -12.96
C GLY A 15 -20.39 -6.38 -12.74
N GLN A 16 -21.37 -7.20 -13.12
CA GLN A 16 -22.78 -6.80 -13.10
C GLN A 16 -23.31 -6.57 -11.68
N ASN A 17 -22.79 -7.33 -10.71
CA ASN A 17 -23.27 -7.31 -9.32
C ASN A 17 -22.28 -6.65 -8.34
N GLY A 18 -21.35 -5.83 -8.84
CA GLY A 18 -20.30 -5.23 -8.04
C GLY A 18 -18.93 -5.86 -8.30
N LEU A 19 -18.17 -6.14 -7.24
CA LEU A 19 -16.85 -6.79 -7.39
C LEU A 19 -17.00 -8.27 -7.68
N GLU A 20 -16.36 -8.72 -8.75
CA GLU A 20 -16.34 -10.12 -9.21
C GLU A 20 -14.89 -10.56 -9.43
N ALA A 21 -14.61 -11.86 -9.31
CA ALA A 21 -13.27 -12.40 -9.43
C ALA A 21 -12.63 -12.11 -10.80
N ASP A 22 -11.40 -11.62 -10.78
CA ASP A 22 -10.48 -11.45 -11.91
C ASP A 22 -9.04 -11.62 -11.41
N VAL A 23 -8.68 -12.88 -11.20
CA VAL A 23 -7.45 -13.27 -10.51
C VAL A 23 -6.19 -12.79 -11.22
N ASP A 24 -5.18 -12.48 -10.42
CA ASP A 24 -3.79 -12.24 -10.85
C ASP A 24 -3.60 -11.05 -11.81
N LYS A 25 -4.48 -10.06 -11.75
CA LYS A 25 -4.42 -8.83 -12.58
C LYS A 25 -4.23 -7.55 -11.77
N ASN A 26 -3.31 -7.56 -10.80
CA ASN A 26 -3.24 -6.52 -9.78
C ASN A 26 -2.24 -5.39 -10.06
N THR A 27 -1.53 -5.36 -11.21
CA THR A 27 -0.46 -4.35 -11.41
C THR A 27 -0.97 -2.91 -11.32
N SER A 28 -2.09 -2.58 -11.96
CA SER A 28 -2.65 -1.22 -11.91
C SER A 28 -3.23 -0.88 -10.53
N LEU A 29 -3.82 -1.87 -9.84
CA LEU A 29 -4.27 -1.74 -8.46
C LEU A 29 -3.12 -1.36 -7.53
N LEU A 30 -1.98 -2.05 -7.66
CA LEU A 30 -0.76 -1.80 -6.89
C LEU A 30 -0.13 -0.45 -7.24
N ALA A 31 -0.16 -0.04 -8.51
CA ALA A 31 0.27 1.30 -8.90
C ALA A 31 -0.59 2.40 -8.24
N GLY A 32 -1.90 2.17 -8.13
CA GLY A 32 -2.80 3.06 -7.39
C GLY A 32 -2.49 3.12 -5.90
N ALA A 33 -2.25 1.97 -5.26
CA ALA A 33 -1.83 1.91 -3.86
C ALA A 33 -0.49 2.64 -3.63
N TYR A 34 0.47 2.48 -4.54
CA TYR A 34 1.74 3.21 -4.53
C TYR A 34 1.54 4.72 -4.65
N ALA A 35 0.66 5.18 -5.56
CA ALA A 35 0.36 6.61 -5.72
C ALA A 35 -0.24 7.21 -4.43
N ILE A 36 -1.14 6.48 -3.76
CA ILE A 36 -1.69 6.90 -2.46
C ILE A 36 -0.58 6.93 -1.40
N ALA A 37 0.31 5.95 -1.35
CA ALA A 37 1.43 5.91 -0.41
C ALA A 37 2.41 7.08 -0.62
N ALA A 38 2.70 7.44 -1.86
CA ALA A 38 3.49 8.62 -2.20
C ALA A 38 2.80 9.91 -1.71
N LEU A 39 1.48 10.03 -1.95
CA LEU A 39 0.69 11.17 -1.46
C LEU A 39 0.69 11.27 0.07
N ILE A 40 0.64 10.15 0.80
CA ILE A 40 0.75 10.15 2.27
C ILE A 40 2.08 10.79 2.69
N THR A 41 3.19 10.40 2.06
CA THR A 41 4.51 11.02 2.31
C THR A 41 4.49 12.52 2.08
N GLU A 42 3.91 12.99 0.97
CA GLU A 42 3.78 14.42 0.67
C GLU A 42 2.95 15.16 1.73
N LYS A 43 1.82 14.57 2.18
CA LYS A 43 0.98 15.17 3.21
C LYS A 43 1.70 15.24 4.56
N LEU A 44 2.39 14.18 4.97
CA LEU A 44 3.18 14.17 6.19
C LEU A 44 4.32 15.20 6.16
N ASN A 45 4.95 15.42 5.00
CA ASN A 45 5.94 16.48 4.80
C ASN A 45 5.38 17.89 4.94
N GLY A 46 4.09 18.09 4.65
CA GLY A 46 3.40 19.36 4.83
C GLY A 46 2.87 19.60 6.25
N LEU A 47 2.90 18.61 7.14
CA LEU A 47 2.47 18.75 8.53
C LEU A 47 3.58 19.38 9.38
N ASN A 48 3.25 20.50 10.03
CA ASN A 48 4.13 21.19 10.98
C ASN A 48 3.43 21.32 12.33
N SER A 49 3.95 20.62 13.34
CA SER A 49 3.55 20.74 14.74
C SER A 49 4.77 20.47 15.62
N GLU A 50 5.08 21.38 16.54
CA GLU A 50 6.20 21.19 17.48
C GLU A 50 5.89 20.09 18.50
N GLU A 51 4.65 20.03 19.00
CA GLU A 51 4.21 19.03 19.97
C GLU A 51 4.20 17.61 19.40
N LEU A 52 3.85 17.47 18.12
CA LEU A 52 3.75 16.17 17.45
C LEU A 52 4.97 15.85 16.57
N LYS A 53 6.05 16.63 16.67
CA LYS A 53 7.19 16.54 15.76
C LYS A 53 7.75 15.12 15.62
N ASP A 54 7.97 14.45 16.74
CA ASP A 54 8.57 13.11 16.75
C ASP A 54 7.63 12.06 16.11
N LYS A 55 6.32 12.17 16.36
CA LYS A 55 5.30 11.29 15.76
C LYS A 55 5.17 11.52 14.26
N ILE A 56 5.19 12.79 13.83
CA ILE A 56 5.19 13.16 12.41
C ILE A 56 6.42 12.58 11.71
N ASP A 57 7.60 12.71 12.33
CA ASP A 57 8.85 12.24 11.74
C ASP A 57 8.92 10.70 11.68
N GLU A 58 8.36 9.97 12.66
CA GLU A 58 8.23 8.50 12.57
C GLU A 58 7.23 8.09 11.47
N ALA A 59 6.06 8.73 11.38
CA ALA A 59 5.10 8.45 10.32
C ALA A 59 5.71 8.69 8.92
N LYS A 60 6.51 9.76 8.75
CA LYS A 60 7.26 10.01 7.50
C LYS A 60 8.22 8.87 7.19
N LYS A 61 8.99 8.42 8.18
CA LYS A 61 9.94 7.32 8.04
C LYS A 61 9.24 6.03 7.61
N CYS A 62 8.12 5.68 8.24
CA CYS A 62 7.31 4.53 7.84
C CYS A 62 6.75 4.68 6.42
N SER A 63 6.28 5.87 6.04
CA SER A 63 5.74 6.14 4.70
C SER A 63 6.80 6.00 3.60
N VAL A 64 8.01 6.50 3.86
CA VAL A 64 9.18 6.34 2.97
C VAL A 64 9.62 4.87 2.89
N ALA A 65 9.63 4.15 4.01
CA ALA A 65 9.97 2.73 4.03
C ALA A 65 8.99 1.90 3.17
N PHE A 66 7.69 2.13 3.35
CA PHE A 66 6.65 1.43 2.60
C PHE A 66 6.75 1.68 1.09
N THR A 67 6.79 2.95 0.67
CA THR A 67 6.95 3.31 -0.76
C THR A 67 8.24 2.75 -1.35
N THR A 68 9.35 2.79 -0.60
CA THR A 68 10.63 2.22 -1.04
C THR A 68 10.56 0.71 -1.22
N LYS A 69 9.92 -0.01 -0.29
CA LYS A 69 9.74 -1.46 -0.38
C LYS A 69 8.94 -1.83 -1.63
N LEU A 70 7.80 -1.20 -1.87
CA LEU A 70 6.99 -1.44 -3.09
C LEU A 70 7.80 -1.22 -4.38
N LYS A 71 8.61 -0.16 -4.44
CA LYS A 71 9.48 0.15 -5.58
C LYS A 71 10.58 -0.90 -5.77
N ASN A 72 11.14 -1.43 -4.69
CA ASN A 72 12.18 -2.48 -4.76
C ASN A 72 11.59 -3.81 -5.24
N GLU A 73 10.33 -4.09 -4.89
CA GLU A 73 9.58 -5.29 -5.29
C GLU A 73 8.92 -5.16 -6.68
N ARG A 74 9.28 -4.13 -7.46
CA ARG A 74 8.69 -3.85 -8.80
C ARG A 74 8.75 -5.03 -9.78
N ALA A 75 9.72 -5.94 -9.64
CA ALA A 75 9.80 -7.12 -10.49
C ALA A 75 8.60 -8.07 -10.31
N GLN A 76 7.92 -8.01 -9.16
CA GLN A 76 6.76 -8.82 -8.81
C GLN A 76 5.46 -8.01 -8.67
N LEU A 77 5.57 -6.71 -8.38
CA LEU A 77 4.42 -5.82 -8.21
C LEU A 77 4.11 -4.99 -9.46
N GLY A 78 5.12 -4.71 -10.28
CA GLY A 78 5.06 -3.93 -11.51
C GLY A 78 5.09 -4.79 -12.77
N VAL A 79 4.54 -6.00 -12.72
CA VAL A 79 4.64 -7.00 -13.80
C VAL A 79 3.88 -6.52 -15.04
N ASN A 80 4.48 -6.73 -16.22
CA ASN A 80 3.87 -6.41 -17.51
C ASN A 80 2.51 -7.08 -17.70
N ALA A 81 1.68 -6.47 -18.56
CA ALA A 81 0.35 -6.95 -18.91
C ALA A 81 -0.61 -7.16 -17.72
N GLY A 82 -0.35 -6.51 -16.58
CA GLY A 82 -1.22 -6.59 -15.41
C GLY A 82 -0.94 -7.76 -14.47
N ALA A 83 -0.01 -8.66 -14.80
CA ALA A 83 0.09 -10.02 -14.24
C ALA A 83 0.64 -10.14 -12.80
N ALA A 84 0.57 -9.07 -11.98
CA ALA A 84 0.89 -9.19 -10.56
C ALA A 84 -0.14 -10.09 -9.86
N THR A 85 0.33 -11.21 -9.31
CA THR A 85 -0.55 -12.23 -8.69
C THR A 85 -1.28 -11.70 -7.46
N ASP A 86 -2.41 -12.32 -7.13
CA ASP A 86 -3.15 -12.01 -5.91
C ASP A 86 -2.28 -12.21 -4.67
N ALA A 87 -1.45 -13.26 -4.66
CA ALA A 87 -0.51 -13.52 -3.59
C ALA A 87 0.50 -12.37 -3.45
N HIS A 88 1.11 -11.92 -4.54
CA HIS A 88 2.05 -10.80 -4.49
C HIS A 88 1.39 -9.49 -4.05
N ALA A 89 0.16 -9.24 -4.51
CA ALA A 89 -0.61 -8.08 -4.08
C ALA A 89 -0.94 -8.14 -2.57
N LYS A 90 -1.35 -9.30 -2.04
CA LYS A 90 -1.61 -9.49 -0.60
C LYS A 90 -0.37 -9.26 0.25
N ASN A 91 0.78 -9.81 -0.17
CA ASN A 91 2.08 -9.61 0.47
C ASN A 91 2.52 -8.14 0.51
N ALA A 92 1.94 -7.29 -0.35
CA ALA A 92 2.27 -5.87 -0.46
C ALA A 92 1.29 -4.98 0.32
N ILE A 93 -0.03 -5.21 0.22
CA ILE A 93 -1.04 -4.24 0.67
C ILE A 93 -2.21 -4.80 1.50
N LEU A 94 -2.28 -6.11 1.76
CA LEU A 94 -3.32 -6.68 2.64
C LEU A 94 -2.80 -6.74 4.08
N LYS A 95 -3.27 -5.87 4.98
CA LYS A 95 -2.73 -5.76 6.35
C LYS A 95 -2.81 -7.03 7.19
N THR A 96 -3.64 -8.01 6.86
CA THR A 96 -3.73 -9.29 7.57
C THR A 96 -2.72 -10.33 7.07
N ASP A 97 -2.05 -10.06 5.94
CA ASP A 97 -1.02 -10.92 5.37
C ASP A 97 0.31 -10.80 6.16
N GLN A 98 1.20 -11.78 6.00
CA GLN A 98 2.49 -11.86 6.72
C GLN A 98 3.70 -11.86 5.76
N GLY A 99 3.46 -11.48 4.52
CA GLY A 99 4.44 -11.33 3.48
C GLY A 99 5.56 -10.33 3.76
N ASP A 100 6.48 -10.26 2.81
CA ASP A 100 7.62 -9.35 2.85
C ASP A 100 7.73 -8.53 1.58
N ARG A 101 6.61 -8.02 1.06
CA ARG A 101 6.61 -7.17 -0.15
C ARG A 101 6.04 -5.77 0.09
N GLY A 102 5.96 -5.35 1.35
CA GLY A 102 5.41 -4.06 1.75
C GLY A 102 4.39 -4.16 2.87
N VAL A 103 3.79 -5.33 3.13
CA VAL A 103 2.74 -5.44 4.16
C VAL A 103 3.25 -5.14 5.57
N LYS A 104 4.51 -5.43 5.88
CA LYS A 104 5.11 -5.10 7.18
C LYS A 104 5.25 -3.59 7.33
N GLU A 105 5.82 -2.93 6.33
CA GLU A 105 5.96 -1.48 6.30
C GLU A 105 4.61 -0.76 6.26
N LEU A 106 3.59 -1.35 5.62
CA LEU A 106 2.22 -0.85 5.65
C LEU A 106 1.62 -0.92 7.06
N LYS A 107 1.83 -2.02 7.81
CA LYS A 107 1.39 -2.13 9.21
C LYS A 107 2.05 -1.07 10.08
N ASP A 108 3.35 -0.86 9.92
CA ASP A 108 4.11 0.15 10.65
C ASP A 108 3.63 1.57 10.29
N LEU A 109 3.33 1.83 9.01
CA LEU A 109 2.74 3.09 8.56
C LEU A 109 1.35 3.31 9.16
N ILE A 110 0.48 2.31 9.16
CA ILE A 110 -0.86 2.42 9.76
C ILE A 110 -0.72 2.76 11.23
N LYS A 111 0.10 2.02 11.97
CA LYS A 111 0.30 2.24 13.41
C LYS A 111 0.87 3.63 13.70
N SER A 112 1.91 4.05 12.98
CA SER A 112 2.52 5.38 13.18
C SER A 112 1.56 6.53 12.87
N VAL A 113 0.65 6.35 11.92
CA VAL A 113 -0.41 7.33 11.62
C VAL A 113 -1.55 7.29 12.65
N GLU A 114 -1.88 6.12 13.22
CA GLU A 114 -2.84 6.00 14.33
C GLU A 114 -2.31 6.64 15.64
N ASP A 115 -1.00 6.53 15.87
CA ASP A 115 -0.32 7.09 17.04
C ASP A 115 -0.05 8.61 16.90
N LEU A 116 -0.16 9.18 15.69
CA LEU A 116 0.05 10.61 15.40
C LEU A 116 -1.09 11.48 15.95
#